data_AF-A0A935BSL3-F1
#
_entry.id   AF-A0A935BSL3-F1
#
_cell.length_a   1.000
_cell.length_b   1.000
_cell.length_c   1.000
_cell.angle_alpha   90.00
_cell.angle_beta   90.00
_cell.angle_gamma   90.00
#
_symmetry.space_group_name_H-M   'P 1'
#
loop_
_entity.id
_entity.type
_entity.pdbx_description
1 polymer ?
#
loop_
_entity_poly.entity_id
_entity_poly.type
_entity_poly.pdbx_seq_one_letter_code
_entity_poly.pdbx_strand_id
1 'polypeptide(L)'
;MIEPVAMANFFTVFFSAAMVIMTGALYALLFAYSRIKHAPRLMSLAYLAYLGLFTSVMTLANAANLFHNTFWTVIVGLMLLGYLLAPHAIWHLCIGTHADEHPADDAQPAKLFQQS
;
A
#
# COMPACT_ATOMS: atom_id res chain seq x y z
N MET A 1 -34.22 -22.14 10.53
CA MET A 1 -34.51 -21.49 9.24
C MET A 1 -33.31 -20.61 8.94
N ILE A 2 -32.46 -20.98 7.98
CA ILE A 2 -31.37 -20.11 7.54
C ILE A 2 -32.02 -19.03 6.70
N GLU A 3 -32.05 -17.79 7.20
CA GLU A 3 -32.56 -16.70 6.40
C GLU A 3 -31.57 -16.46 5.24
N PRO A 4 -32.00 -16.58 3.97
CA PRO A 4 -31.12 -16.45 2.82
C PRO A 4 -30.39 -15.10 2.78
N VAL A 5 -30.94 -14.08 3.45
CA VAL A 5 -30.35 -12.75 3.60
C VAL A 5 -29.04 -12.77 4.41
N ALA A 6 -28.89 -13.67 5.39
CA ALA A 6 -27.68 -13.74 6.23
C ALA A 6 -26.48 -14.31 5.46
N MET A 7 -26.70 -15.32 4.59
CA MET A 7 -25.63 -15.90 3.78
C MET A 7 -25.18 -14.96 2.66
N ALA A 8 -26.09 -14.22 2.03
CA ALA A 8 -25.74 -13.24 0.99
C ALA A 8 -24.81 -12.13 1.52
N ASN A 9 -25.06 -11.66 2.74
CA ASN A 9 -24.19 -10.67 3.39
C ASN A 9 -22.81 -11.25 3.71
N PHE A 10 -22.74 -12.50 4.19
CA PHE A 10 -21.47 -13.16 4.48
C PHE A 10 -20.57 -13.26 3.23
N PHE A 11 -21.10 -13.75 2.11
CA PHE A 11 -20.33 -13.82 0.86
C PHE A 11 -19.91 -12.44 0.37
N THR A 12 -20.79 -11.44 0.46
CA THR A 12 -20.46 -10.08 0.04
C THR A 12 -19.31 -9.49 0.86
N VAL A 13 -19.35 -9.67 2.19
CA VAL A 13 -18.27 -9.25 3.09
C VAL A 13 -16.98 -10.00 2.79
N PHE A 14 -17.04 -11.33 2.59
CA PHE A 14 -15.86 -12.14 2.27
C PHE A 14 -15.21 -11.73 0.94
N PHE A 15 -15.99 -11.66 -0.14
CA PHE A 15 -15.47 -11.31 -1.47
C PHE A 15 -14.96 -9.86 -1.53
N SER A 16 -15.65 -8.92 -0.88
CA SER A 16 -15.18 -7.54 -0.82
C SER A 16 -13.89 -7.42 -0.01
N ALA A 17 -13.77 -8.11 1.13
CA ALA A 17 -12.53 -8.16 1.90
C ALA A 17 -11.37 -8.77 1.08
N ALA A 18 -11.60 -9.88 0.37
CA ALA A 18 -10.61 -10.48 -0.52
C ALA A 18 -10.19 -9.51 -1.65
N MET A 19 -11.16 -8.80 -2.25
CA MET A 19 -10.90 -7.79 -3.27
C MET A 19 -10.08 -6.61 -2.72
N VAL A 20 -10.35 -6.15 -1.50
CA VAL A 20 -9.55 -5.11 -0.83
C VAL A 20 -8.09 -5.54 -0.70
N ILE A 21 -7.83 -6.77 -0.25
CA ILE A 21 -6.45 -7.27 -0.11
C ILE A 21 -5.78 -7.38 -1.48
N MET A 22 -6.44 -7.98 -2.46
CA MET A 22 -5.88 -8.16 -3.81
C MET A 22 -5.59 -6.84 -4.50
N THR A 23 -6.51 -5.87 -4.45
CA THR A 23 -6.33 -4.54 -5.05
C THR A 23 -5.29 -3.71 -4.29
N GLY A 24 -5.21 -3.84 -2.97
CA GLY A 24 -4.19 -3.16 -2.16
C GLY A 24 -2.78 -3.67 -2.41
N ALA A 25 -2.62 -4.99 -2.50
CA ALA A 25 -1.35 -5.61 -2.88
C ALA A 25 -0.96 -5.23 -4.32
N LEU A 26 -1.91 -5.26 -5.25
CA LEU A 26 -1.67 -4.85 -6.64
C LEU A 26 -1.25 -3.37 -6.73
N TYR A 27 -1.90 -2.48 -5.98
CA TYR A 27 -1.52 -1.08 -5.89
C TYR A 27 -0.07 -0.91 -5.38
N ALA A 28 0.28 -1.57 -4.28
CA ALA A 28 1.63 -1.50 -3.71
C ALA A 28 2.70 -2.03 -4.68
N LEU A 29 2.40 -3.14 -5.37
CA LEU A 29 3.30 -3.76 -6.34
C LEU A 29 3.49 -2.88 -7.58
N LEU A 30 2.40 -2.33 -8.13
CA LEU A 30 2.45 -1.39 -9.26
C LEU A 30 3.21 -0.11 -8.88
N PHE A 31 3.00 0.40 -7.67
CA PHE A 31 3.71 1.57 -7.16
C PHE A 31 5.22 1.30 -7.09
N ALA A 32 5.64 0.24 -6.41
CA ALA A 32 7.04 -0.14 -6.31
C ALA A 32 7.68 -0.36 -7.70
N TYR A 33 6.98 -1.07 -8.59
CA TYR A 33 7.46 -1.34 -9.94
C TYR A 33 7.59 -0.06 -10.78
N SER A 34 6.62 0.87 -10.66
CA SER A 34 6.67 2.15 -11.37
C SER A 34 7.87 3.01 -10.96
N ARG A 35 8.24 2.96 -9.68
CA ARG A 35 9.37 3.71 -9.12
C ARG A 35 10.71 3.11 -9.54
N ILE A 36 10.82 1.78 -9.59
CA ILE A 36 12.04 1.09 -10.07
C ILE A 36 12.28 1.36 -11.56
N LYS A 37 11.22 1.32 -12.40
CA LYS A 37 11.36 1.53 -13.86
C LYS A 37 11.28 2.98 -14.34
N HIS A 38 11.15 3.96 -13.44
CA HIS A 38 10.96 5.38 -13.78
C HIS A 38 9.89 5.64 -14.86
N ALA A 39 8.81 4.85 -14.86
CA ALA A 39 7.82 4.85 -15.93
C ALA A 39 6.51 5.51 -15.48
N PRO A 40 6.23 6.77 -15.86
CA PRO A 40 5.07 7.52 -15.36
C PRO A 40 3.71 6.92 -15.77
N ARG A 41 3.65 6.14 -16.86
CA ARG A 41 2.43 5.44 -17.29
C ARG A 41 2.01 4.32 -16.34
N LEU A 42 2.93 3.70 -15.61
CA LEU A 42 2.60 2.69 -14.60
C LEU A 42 2.00 3.34 -13.34
N MET A 43 2.30 4.61 -13.09
CA MET A 43 1.75 5.36 -11.98
C MET A 43 0.25 5.62 -12.15
N SER A 44 -0.21 5.93 -13.37
CA SER A 44 -1.66 6.01 -13.66
C SER A 44 -2.38 4.67 -13.46
N LEU A 45 -1.71 3.55 -13.74
CA LEU A 45 -2.28 2.22 -13.52
C LEU A 45 -2.36 1.87 -12.03
N ALA A 46 -1.38 2.30 -11.23
CA ALA A 46 -1.42 2.19 -9.78
C ALA A 46 -2.61 2.96 -9.19
N TYR A 47 -2.86 4.20 -9.63
CA TYR A 47 -4.03 4.96 -9.20
C TYR A 47 -5.35 4.31 -9.61
N LEU A 48 -5.43 3.66 -10.78
CA LEU A 48 -6.59 2.85 -11.16
C LEU A 48 -6.80 1.65 -10.22
N ALA A 49 -5.73 0.97 -9.81
CA ALA A 49 -5.82 -0.11 -8.81
C ALA A 49 -6.29 0.42 -7.45
N TYR A 50 -5.86 1.62 -7.05
CA TYR A 50 -6.33 2.27 -5.83
C TYR A 50 -7.82 2.64 -5.90
N LEU A 51 -8.33 3.08 -7.06
CA LEU A 51 -9.78 3.26 -7.25
C LEU A 51 -10.53 1.94 -7.06
N GLY A 52 -9.99 0.83 -7.58
CA GLY A 52 -10.53 -0.51 -7.33
C GLY A 52 -10.57 -0.87 -5.84
N LEU A 53 -9.51 -0.56 -5.09
CA LEU A 53 -9.48 -0.72 -3.63
C LEU A 53 -10.55 0.13 -2.96
N PHE A 54 -10.65 1.42 -3.31
CA PHE A 54 -11.65 2.32 -2.76
C PHE A 54 -13.08 1.77 -2.96
N THR A 55 -13.42 1.34 -4.18
CA THR A 55 -14.74 0.75 -4.45
C THR A 55 -14.98 -0.53 -3.65
N SER A 56 -13.97 -1.39 -3.48
CA SER A 56 -14.07 -2.64 -2.71
C SER A 56 -14.25 -2.38 -1.21
N VAL A 57 -13.59 -1.34 -0.68
CA VAL A 57 -13.75 -0.93 0.72
C VAL A 57 -15.14 -0.34 0.96
N MET A 58 -15.65 0.47 0.03
CA MET A 58 -17.01 1.03 0.13
C MET A 58 -18.09 -0.06 0.09
N THR A 59 -17.94 -1.07 -0.77
CA THR A 59 -18.88 -2.20 -0.81
C THR A 59 -18.80 -3.05 0.45
N LEU A 60 -17.60 -3.29 1.00
CA LEU A 60 -17.41 -3.96 2.29
C LEU A 60 -18.08 -3.20 3.44
N ALA A 61 -17.82 -1.89 3.55
CA ALA A 61 -18.36 -1.06 4.62
C ALA A 61 -19.89 -0.98 4.57
N ASN A 62 -20.48 -0.94 3.37
CA ASN A 62 -21.92 -0.99 3.19
C ASN A 62 -22.50 -2.37 3.55
N ALA A 63 -21.90 -3.45 3.04
CA ALA A 63 -22.35 -4.82 3.30
C ALA A 63 -22.28 -5.21 4.78
N ALA A 64 -21.27 -4.71 5.49
CA ALA A 64 -21.10 -4.97 6.91
C ALA A 64 -21.83 -3.94 7.82
N ASN A 65 -22.64 -3.02 7.26
CA ASN A 65 -23.37 -1.99 8.00
C ASN A 65 -22.47 -1.09 8.88
N LEU A 66 -21.18 -0.95 8.55
CA LEU A 66 -20.23 -0.15 9.34
C LEU A 66 -20.55 1.35 9.34
N PHE A 67 -21.32 1.83 8.34
CA PHE A 67 -21.75 3.22 8.27
C PHE A 67 -22.79 3.62 9.32
N HIS A 68 -23.43 2.67 10.00
CA HIS A 68 -24.39 2.99 11.06
C HIS A 68 -23.72 3.58 12.31
N ASN A 69 -22.41 3.41 12.45
CA ASN A 69 -21.66 3.90 13.59
C ASN A 69 -20.47 4.74 13.11
N THR A 70 -20.43 6.00 13.53
CA THR A 70 -19.41 6.97 13.16
C THR A 70 -17.99 6.48 13.47
N PHE A 71 -17.81 5.68 14.54
CA PHE A 71 -16.52 5.10 14.92
C PHE A 71 -15.93 4.21 13.82
N TRP A 72 -16.74 3.30 13.27
CA TRP A 72 -16.30 2.37 12.23
C TRP A 72 -16.06 3.06 10.89
N THR A 73 -16.83 4.11 10.60
CA THR A 73 -16.62 4.95 9.40
C THR A 73 -15.27 5.66 9.47
N VAL A 74 -14.88 6.18 10.63
CA VAL A 74 -13.56 6.79 10.85
C VAL A 74 -12.44 5.78 10.65
N ILE A 75 -12.58 4.55 11.16
CA ILE A 75 -11.60 3.47 10.96
C ILE A 75 -11.43 3.15 9.48
N VAL A 76 -12.53 3.04 8.72
CA VAL A 76 -12.48 2.79 7.27
C VAL A 76 -11.77 3.94 6.54
N GLY A 77 -12.04 5.19 6.91
CA GLY A 77 -11.35 6.36 6.37
C GLY A 77 -9.85 6.35 6.68
N LEU A 78 -9.48 6.02 7.92
CA LEU A 78 -8.09 5.90 8.36
C LEU A 78 -7.37 4.76 7.63
N MET A 79 -8.06 3.64 7.39
CA MET A 79 -7.54 2.52 6.59
C MET A 79 -7.22 2.95 5.15
N LEU A 80 -8.13 3.67 4.48
CA LEU A 80 -7.93 4.18 3.12
C LEU A 80 -6.74 5.14 3.04
N LEU A 81 -6.65 6.07 4.00
CA LEU A 81 -5.52 6.99 4.13
C LEU A 81 -4.21 6.24 4.36
N GLY A 82 -4.22 5.25 5.26
CA GLY A 82 -3.08 4.40 5.55
C GLY A 82 -2.60 3.65 4.30
N TYR A 83 -3.50 3.07 3.52
CA TYR A 83 -3.15 2.38 2.28
C TYR A 83 -2.54 3.31 1.23
N LEU A 84 -2.95 4.58 1.18
CA LEU A 84 -2.36 5.55 0.27
C LEU A 84 -0.94 5.96 0.70
N LEU A 85 -0.75 6.18 2.00
CA LEU A 85 0.53 6.65 2.55
C LEU A 85 1.57 5.54 2.73
N ALA A 86 1.15 4.29 2.95
CA ALA A 86 2.05 3.19 3.26
C ALA A 86 3.11 2.93 2.17
N PRO A 87 2.79 2.82 0.87
CA PRO A 87 3.81 2.60 -0.16
C PRO A 87 4.79 3.77 -0.29
N HIS A 88 4.31 5.00 -0.08
CA HIS A 88 5.16 6.19 -0.09
C HIS A 88 6.12 6.20 1.10
N ALA A 89 5.64 5.88 2.31
CA ALA A 89 6.46 5.81 3.51
C ALA A 89 7.53 4.72 3.42
N ILE A 90 7.15 3.51 2.99
CA ILE A 90 8.08 2.39 2.79
C ILE A 90 9.16 2.79 1.78
N TRP A 91 8.77 3.41 0.67
CA TRP A 91 9.72 3.87 -0.34
C TRP A 91 10.70 4.92 0.20
N HIS A 92 10.21 5.89 0.99
CA HIS A 92 11.05 6.93 1.59
C HIS A 92 12.05 6.34 2.60
N LEU A 93 11.62 5.34 3.39
CA LEU A 93 12.49 4.62 4.30
C LEU A 93 13.57 3.82 3.54
N CYS A 94 13.19 3.12 2.46
CA CYS A 94 14.15 2.35 1.65
C CYS A 94 15.22 3.23 1.00
N ILE A 95 14.88 4.44 0.55
CA ILE A 95 15.86 5.38 0.00
C ILE A 95 16.71 6.01 1.11
N GLY A 96 16.10 6.38 2.24
CA GLY A 96 16.81 7.01 3.35
C GLY A 96 17.95 6.15 3.89
N THR A 97 17.72 4.84 4.05
CA THR A 97 18.76 3.92 4.53
C THR A 97 19.89 3.69 3.54
N HIS A 98 19.63 3.71 2.22
CA HIS A 98 20.68 3.59 1.20
C HIS A 98 21.52 4.88 1.06
N ALA A 99 20.99 6.04 1.45
CA ALA A 99 21.75 7.29 1.46
C ALA A 99 22.70 7.38 2.66
N ASP A 100 22.34 6.76 3.79
CA ASP A 100 23.17 6.74 5.01
C ASP A 100 24.31 5.70 4.97
N GLU A 101 24.31 4.74 4.04
CA GLU A 101 25.42 3.79 3.88
C GLU A 101 26.67 4.36 3.17
N HIS A 102 26.69 5.66 2.82
CA HIS A 102 27.83 6.27 2.09
C HIS A 102 28.33 7.63 2.65
N PRO A 103 28.60 7.77 3.96
CA PRO A 103 29.62 8.74 4.37
C PRO A 103 30.54 8.29 5.52
N ALA A 104 31.02 7.04 5.56
CA ALA A 104 31.93 6.61 6.64
C ALA A 104 33.05 5.60 6.29
N ASP A 105 33.35 5.33 5.02
CA ASP A 105 34.53 4.47 4.67
C ASP A 105 35.48 5.07 3.61
N ASP A 106 35.28 6.35 3.23
CA ASP A 106 36.24 7.09 2.39
C ASP A 106 37.33 7.79 3.22
N ALA A 107 37.81 7.13 4.29
CA ALA A 107 39.07 7.49 4.92
C ALA A 107 40.23 6.78 4.19
N GLN A 108 40.50 7.22 2.94
CA GLN A 108 41.78 6.93 2.30
C GLN A 108 42.93 7.44 3.18
N PRO A 109 43.98 6.62 3.35
CA PRO A 109 45.21 7.02 2.68
C PRO A 109 45.88 5.81 2.03
N ALA A 110 45.47 5.52 0.79
CA ALA A 110 46.30 4.79 -0.15
C ALA A 110 47.42 5.73 -0.65
N LYS A 111 48.44 6.02 0.16
CA LYS A 111 49.63 6.80 -0.28
C LYS A 111 50.86 6.73 0.64
N LEU A 112 51.13 5.62 1.33
CA LEU A 112 52.28 5.54 2.27
C LEU A 112 53.29 4.40 2.05
N PHE A 113 53.15 3.54 1.03
CA PHE A 113 54.04 2.37 0.87
C PHE A 113 54.79 2.27 -0.48
N GLN A 114 55.01 3.39 -1.18
CA GLN A 114 55.78 3.39 -2.43
C GLN A 114 56.95 4.37 -2.44
N GLN A 115 57.75 4.40 -1.38
CA GLN A 115 59.12 4.93 -1.41
C GLN A 115 60.02 4.17 -0.42
N SER A 116 60.94 3.37 -0.97
CA SER A 116 62.28 2.97 -0.48
C SER A 116 62.58 1.53 -0.86
#